data_AF-A0A9E6JXR0-F1
#
_entry.id   AF-A0A9E6JXR0-F1
#
_cell.length_a   1.000
_cell.length_b   1.000
_cell.length_c   1.000
_cell.angle_alpha   90.00
_cell.angle_beta   90.00
_cell.angle_gamma   90.00
#
_symmetry.space_group_name_H-M   'P 1'
#
loop_
_entity.id
_entity.type
_entity.pdbx_description
1 polymer ?
#
loop_
_entity_poly.entity_id
_entity_poly.type
_entity_poly.pdbx_seq_one_letter_code
_entity_poly.pdbx_strand_id
1 'polypeptide(L)'
;MKKIFFLIFSLLFLFSCSFGNTGKNVKNEQGGNQVLKKEISYTKLIEQNPSIIEQNKDYNFCMTQAVDTCQKQSFSQIVDTMKDISNCEEFKNQELVSDCKDMIYQIQAVKNLDTQLCKNMRSEKVKKCENIVISEKANKEENIDLCNQINSEKNGNEEDFGNQDMCKMVIINKKVMQNKKDKELCNTLKEQTFKNECMVLMQ
;
A
#
# COMPACT_ATOMS: atom_id res chain seq x y z
N MET A 1 43.70 2.20 -7.01
CA MET A 1 43.00 2.64 -8.23
C MET A 1 41.90 1.64 -8.59
N LYS A 2 40.68 1.79 -8.06
CA LYS A 2 39.47 1.09 -8.51
C LYS A 2 38.26 1.99 -8.23
N LYS A 3 37.95 2.86 -9.18
CA LYS A 3 36.69 3.59 -9.33
C LYS A 3 36.29 3.40 -10.79
N ILE A 4 35.00 3.45 -11.09
CA ILE A 4 34.34 3.20 -12.40
C ILE A 4 33.82 1.77 -12.53
N PHE A 5 32.70 1.47 -11.86
CA PHE A 5 31.77 0.41 -12.32
C PHE A 5 30.29 0.67 -11.95
N PHE A 6 29.95 1.84 -11.40
CA PHE A 6 28.62 2.08 -10.81
C PHE A 6 27.70 3.03 -11.60
N LEU A 7 28.01 3.37 -12.86
CA LEU A 7 27.32 4.44 -13.60
C LEU A 7 26.46 3.99 -14.80
N ILE A 8 26.01 2.72 -14.86
CA ILE A 8 25.20 2.25 -16.00
C ILE A 8 23.81 1.71 -15.58
N PHE A 9 23.50 1.55 -14.28
CA PHE A 9 22.24 0.91 -13.87
C PHE A 9 21.06 1.86 -13.58
N SER A 10 21.26 3.19 -13.62
CA SER A 10 20.22 4.15 -13.22
C SER A 10 19.32 4.68 -14.34
N LEU A 11 19.40 4.16 -15.57
CA LEU A 11 18.66 4.70 -16.72
C LEU A 11 17.51 3.83 -17.28
N LEU A 12 17.12 2.76 -16.57
CA LEU A 12 16.10 1.80 -17.07
C LEU A 12 14.81 1.69 -16.25
N PHE A 13 14.52 2.61 -15.31
CA PHE A 13 13.32 2.51 -14.45
C PHE A 13 12.20 3.54 -14.72
N LEU A 14 12.16 4.18 -15.90
CA LEU A 14 11.09 5.13 -16.24
C LEU A 14 9.98 4.58 -17.17
N PHE A 15 9.94 3.28 -17.47
CA PHE A 15 8.92 2.71 -18.35
C PHE A 15 8.25 1.46 -17.77
N SER A 16 7.36 1.64 -16.78
CA SER A 16 6.34 0.62 -16.50
C SER A 16 5.15 1.16 -15.70
N CYS A 17 4.58 2.27 -16.13
CA CYS A 17 3.12 2.48 -15.99
C CYS A 17 2.45 2.05 -17.30
N SER A 18 2.65 0.80 -17.69
CA SER A 18 1.91 0.22 -18.82
C SER A 18 0.53 -0.17 -18.30
N PHE A 19 -0.47 0.68 -18.52
CA PHE A 19 -1.88 0.32 -18.35
C PHE A 19 -2.16 -0.90 -19.23
N GLY A 20 -2.20 -2.08 -18.62
CA GLY A 20 -2.46 -3.35 -19.27
C GLY A 20 -3.90 -3.42 -19.76
N ASN A 21 -4.15 -2.91 -20.97
CA ASN A 21 -5.36 -3.21 -21.72
C ASN A 21 -5.23 -4.62 -22.30
N THR A 22 -5.47 -5.65 -21.49
CA THR A 22 -5.55 -7.05 -21.98
C THR A 22 -6.87 -7.24 -22.72
N GLY A 23 -6.91 -6.81 -23.97
CA GLY A 23 -7.92 -7.22 -24.94
C GLY A 23 -7.74 -8.71 -25.22
N LYS A 24 -8.56 -9.54 -24.58
CA LYS A 24 -8.71 -10.96 -24.96
C LYS A 24 -9.22 -11.00 -26.40
N ASN A 25 -8.41 -11.57 -27.29
CA ASN A 25 -8.80 -11.92 -28.65
C ASN A 25 -9.92 -12.98 -28.60
N VAL A 26 -11.17 -12.51 -28.65
CA VAL A 26 -12.32 -13.35 -28.98
C VAL A 26 -12.27 -13.58 -30.49
N LYS A 27 -11.83 -14.79 -30.90
CA LYS A 27 -12.05 -15.26 -32.26
C LYS A 27 -13.54 -15.55 -32.41
N ASN A 28 -14.29 -14.58 -32.91
CA ASN A 28 -15.65 -14.81 -33.38
C ASN A 28 -15.67 -14.87 -34.91
N GLU A 29 -16.47 -15.82 -35.37
CA GLU A 29 -16.68 -16.25 -36.73
C GLU A 29 -17.11 -15.13 -37.68
N GLN A 30 -16.83 -15.41 -38.96
CA GLN A 30 -16.95 -14.55 -40.11
C GLN A 30 -18.40 -14.11 -40.38
N GLY A 31 -18.59 -12.82 -40.68
CA GLY A 31 -19.77 -12.31 -41.38
C GLY A 31 -20.42 -11.10 -40.73
N GLY A 32 -19.84 -9.91 -40.88
CA GLY A 32 -20.52 -8.67 -40.47
C GLY A 32 -19.64 -7.44 -40.64
N ASN A 33 -20.18 -6.43 -41.34
CA ASN A 33 -19.60 -5.12 -41.64
C ASN A 33 -18.51 -4.64 -40.67
N GLN A 34 -17.29 -4.45 -41.19
CA GLN A 34 -16.21 -3.77 -40.49
C GLN A 34 -16.59 -2.30 -40.24
N VAL A 35 -17.20 -2.01 -39.10
CA VAL A 35 -17.26 -0.65 -38.56
C VAL A 35 -15.85 -0.31 -38.11
N LEU A 36 -15.17 0.53 -38.88
CA LEU A 36 -13.84 1.06 -38.57
C LEU A 36 -13.92 1.85 -37.24
N LYS A 37 -13.65 1.18 -36.12
CA LYS A 37 -13.57 1.81 -34.80
C LYS A 37 -12.30 2.66 -34.81
N LYS A 38 -12.45 3.96 -35.10
CA LYS A 38 -11.35 4.92 -35.06
C LYS A 38 -10.87 4.97 -33.61
N GLU A 39 -9.66 4.47 -33.37
CA GLU A 39 -9.01 4.52 -32.07
C GLU A 39 -8.74 5.98 -31.73
N ILE A 40 -9.57 6.53 -30.85
CA ILE A 40 -9.38 7.89 -30.36
C ILE A 40 -8.25 7.82 -29.33
N SER A 41 -7.10 8.39 -29.69
CA SER A 41 -6.01 8.60 -28.74
C SER A 41 -6.42 9.70 -27.75
N TYR A 42 -6.72 9.29 -26.51
CA TYR A 42 -7.04 10.22 -25.43
C TYR A 42 -5.94 11.27 -25.21
N THR A 43 -4.67 10.92 -25.45
CA THR A 43 -3.54 11.85 -25.39
C THR A 43 -3.70 13.02 -26.35
N LYS A 44 -4.11 12.75 -27.60
CA LYS A 44 -4.34 13.81 -28.61
C LYS A 44 -5.53 14.70 -28.25
N LEU A 45 -6.59 14.13 -27.68
CA LEU A 45 -7.73 14.91 -27.20
C LEU A 45 -7.34 15.84 -26.05
N ILE A 46 -6.48 15.36 -25.15
CA ILE A 46 -5.94 16.14 -24.03
C ILE A 46 -5.06 17.29 -24.54
N GLU A 47 -4.14 16.99 -25.45
CA GLU A 47 -3.24 17.99 -26.06
C GLU A 47 -3.98 19.09 -26.81
N GLN A 48 -5.09 18.74 -27.47
CA GLN A 48 -5.84 19.69 -28.31
C GLN A 48 -6.81 20.59 -27.51
N ASN A 49 -7.19 20.20 -26.28
CA ASN A 49 -8.24 20.89 -25.53
C ASN A 49 -7.90 21.04 -24.03
N PRO A 50 -6.73 21.59 -23.66
CA PRO A 50 -6.29 21.63 -22.26
C PRO A 50 -7.26 22.38 -21.35
N SER A 51 -7.84 23.49 -21.82
CA SER A 51 -8.75 24.32 -21.02
C SER A 51 -10.09 23.65 -20.69
N ILE A 52 -10.63 22.81 -21.59
CA ILE A 52 -11.88 22.07 -21.35
C ILE A 52 -11.66 21.00 -20.27
N ILE A 53 -10.46 20.43 -20.24
CA ILE A 53 -10.08 19.34 -19.36
C ILE A 53 -9.72 19.88 -17.96
N GLU A 54 -9.00 20.99 -17.89
CA GLU A 54 -8.69 21.67 -16.61
C GLU A 54 -9.93 22.20 -15.89
N GLN A 55 -11.03 22.46 -16.60
CA GLN A 55 -12.30 22.86 -15.97
C GLN A 55 -13.17 21.66 -15.57
N ASN A 56 -12.83 20.44 -16.01
CA ASN A 56 -13.58 19.25 -15.68
C ASN A 56 -13.25 18.76 -14.27
N LYS A 57 -14.25 18.77 -13.38
CA LYS A 57 -14.09 18.38 -11.97
C LYS A 57 -13.63 16.93 -11.78
N ASP A 58 -14.15 16.00 -12.60
CA ASP A 58 -13.82 14.58 -12.49
C ASP A 58 -12.37 14.35 -12.94
N TYR A 59 -11.94 15.03 -14.00
CA TYR A 59 -10.55 15.01 -14.44
C TYR A 59 -9.62 15.56 -13.35
N ASN A 60 -9.94 16.72 -12.77
CA ASN A 60 -9.13 17.33 -11.72
C ASN A 60 -9.07 16.45 -10.46
N PHE A 61 -10.17 15.80 -10.10
CA PHE A 61 -10.20 14.84 -9.01
C PHE A 61 -9.25 13.67 -9.29
N CYS A 62 -9.35 13.05 -10.48
CA CYS A 62 -8.46 11.97 -10.89
C CYS A 62 -6.99 12.39 -10.93
N MET A 63 -6.68 13.56 -11.49
CA MET A 63 -5.31 14.07 -11.57
C MET A 63 -4.75 14.38 -10.19
N THR A 64 -5.53 14.99 -9.30
CA THR A 64 -5.12 15.24 -7.92
C THR A 64 -4.77 13.93 -7.21
N GLN A 65 -5.63 12.90 -7.31
CA GLN A 65 -5.36 11.59 -6.70
C GLN A 65 -4.10 10.91 -7.25
N ALA A 66 -3.88 11.01 -8.57
CA ALA A 66 -2.70 10.46 -9.21
C ALA A 66 -1.42 11.18 -8.79
N VAL A 67 -1.46 12.53 -8.73
CA VAL A 67 -0.34 13.36 -8.27
C VAL A 67 -0.04 13.06 -6.80
N ASP A 68 -1.05 13.02 -5.94
CA ASP A 68 -0.88 12.71 -4.51
C ASP A 68 -0.26 11.33 -4.31
N THR A 69 -0.69 10.34 -5.08
CA THR A 69 -0.12 8.98 -5.03
C THR A 69 1.34 8.98 -5.46
N CYS A 70 1.67 9.64 -6.58
CA CYS A 70 3.03 9.75 -7.09
C CYS A 70 3.96 10.47 -6.09
N GLN A 71 3.48 11.56 -5.50
CA GLN A 71 4.22 12.32 -4.49
C GLN A 71 4.48 11.47 -3.25
N LYS A 72 3.47 10.77 -2.71
CA LYS A 72 3.62 9.88 -1.55
C LYS A 72 4.61 8.74 -1.82
N GLN A 73 4.56 8.14 -3.01
CA GLN A 73 5.50 7.09 -3.41
C GLN A 73 6.93 7.61 -3.53
N SER A 74 7.12 8.74 -4.20
CA SER A 74 8.44 9.37 -4.35
C SER A 74 9.01 9.76 -2.99
N PHE A 75 8.18 10.34 -2.12
CA PHE A 75 8.57 10.70 -0.75
C PHE A 75 8.98 9.46 0.06
N SER A 76 8.19 8.39 -0.01
CA SER A 76 8.51 7.12 0.68
C SER A 76 9.86 6.53 0.22
N GLN A 77 10.14 6.56 -1.09
CA GLN A 77 11.42 6.11 -1.63
C GLN A 77 12.59 6.99 -1.15
N ILE A 78 12.40 8.32 -1.14
CA ILE A 78 13.42 9.23 -0.63
C ILE A 78 13.71 8.93 0.84
N VAL A 79 12.67 8.79 1.67
CA VAL A 79 12.83 8.49 3.10
C VAL A 79 13.53 7.14 3.33
N ASP A 80 13.16 6.09 2.59
CA ASP A 80 13.79 4.77 2.69
C ASP A 80 15.28 4.78 2.30
N THR A 81 15.67 5.68 1.37
CA THR A 81 17.09 5.88 1.01
C THR A 81 17.84 6.72 2.03
N MET A 82 17.19 7.72 2.64
CA MET A 82 17.81 8.62 3.61
C MET A 82 18.27 7.89 4.87
N LYS A 83 17.46 6.97 5.42
CA LYS A 83 17.69 6.12 6.61
C LYS A 83 18.06 6.83 7.93
N ASP A 84 18.55 8.05 7.86
CA ASP A 84 19.00 8.92 8.94
C ASP A 84 18.03 10.10 9.08
N ILE A 85 17.58 10.32 10.30
CA ILE A 85 16.62 11.36 10.64
C ILE A 85 17.16 12.78 10.41
N SER A 86 18.48 12.96 10.46
CA SER A 86 19.13 14.26 10.23
C SER A 86 18.92 14.76 8.79
N ASN A 87 18.76 13.85 7.83
CA ASN A 87 18.49 14.21 6.42
C ASN A 87 17.10 14.83 6.23
N CYS A 88 16.17 14.66 7.18
CA CYS A 88 14.86 15.29 7.10
C CYS A 88 14.93 16.82 7.22
N GLU A 89 16.00 17.38 7.80
CA GLU A 89 16.17 18.84 7.94
C GLU A 89 16.43 19.53 6.59
N GLU A 90 16.68 18.78 5.51
CA GLU A 90 16.83 19.33 4.17
C GLU A 90 15.51 19.84 3.56
N PHE A 91 14.36 19.41 4.09
CA PHE A 91 13.06 19.88 3.63
C PHE A 91 12.77 21.31 4.12
N LYS A 92 12.39 22.20 3.19
CA LYS A 92 12.01 23.58 3.52
C LYS A 92 10.67 23.68 4.28
N ASN A 93 9.75 22.76 4.02
CA ASN A 93 8.43 22.73 4.65
C ASN A 93 8.50 21.92 5.96
N GLN A 94 8.19 22.55 7.09
CA GLN A 94 8.21 21.94 8.42
C GLN A 94 7.24 20.75 8.59
N GLU A 95 6.13 20.77 7.86
CA GLU A 95 5.20 19.63 7.82
C GLU A 95 5.88 18.41 7.16
N LEU A 96 6.58 18.63 6.03
CA LEU A 96 7.36 17.56 5.37
C LEU A 96 8.52 17.07 6.23
N VAL A 97 9.18 17.95 6.99
CA VAL A 97 10.20 17.54 7.97
C VAL A 97 9.57 16.59 8.99
N SER A 98 8.41 16.94 9.54
CA SER A 98 7.70 16.13 10.53
C SER A 98 7.24 14.79 9.95
N ASP A 99 6.66 14.79 8.75
CA ASP A 99 6.27 13.57 8.04
C ASP A 99 7.47 12.66 7.72
N CYS A 100 8.61 13.24 7.35
CA CYS A 100 9.84 12.51 7.10
C CYS A 100 10.31 11.79 8.37
N LYS A 101 10.38 12.52 9.49
CA LYS A 101 10.77 11.96 10.80
C LYS A 101 9.82 10.86 11.24
N ASP A 102 8.52 11.09 11.17
CA ASP A 102 7.49 10.09 11.50
C ASP A 102 7.70 8.80 10.68
N MET A 103 7.91 8.93 9.37
CA MET A 103 8.09 7.79 8.49
C MET A 103 9.39 7.02 8.80
N ILE A 104 10.50 7.72 9.09
CA ILE A 104 11.75 7.06 9.51
C ILE A 104 11.54 6.29 10.82
N TYR A 105 10.89 6.90 11.82
CA TYR A 105 10.61 6.21 13.08
C TYR A 105 9.72 4.99 12.87
N GLN A 106 8.68 5.08 12.05
CA GLN A 106 7.84 3.93 11.72
C GLN A 106 8.64 2.81 11.03
N ILE A 107 9.48 3.14 10.05
CA ILE A 107 10.35 2.16 9.36
C ILE A 107 11.27 1.47 10.36
N GLN A 108 11.92 2.24 11.25
CA GLN A 108 12.80 1.70 12.28
C GLN A 108 12.03 0.83 13.29
N ALA A 109 10.85 1.26 13.72
CA ALA A 109 9.98 0.53 14.63
C ALA A 109 9.58 -0.84 14.06
N VAL A 110 9.13 -0.87 12.81
CA VAL A 110 8.74 -2.11 12.11
C VAL A 110 9.95 -3.01 11.89
N LYS A 111 11.07 -2.46 11.41
CA LYS A 111 12.30 -3.23 11.17
C LYS A 111 12.83 -3.89 12.45
N ASN A 112 12.77 -3.17 13.57
CA ASN A 112 13.29 -3.63 14.86
C ASN A 112 12.25 -4.33 15.73
N LEU A 113 10.98 -4.39 15.28
CA LEU A 113 9.84 -4.88 16.06
C LEU A 113 9.70 -4.20 17.44
N ASP A 114 9.98 -2.90 17.50
CA ASP A 114 10.02 -2.11 18.73
C ASP A 114 8.94 -1.01 18.73
N THR A 115 7.92 -1.19 19.55
CA THR A 115 6.82 -0.23 19.69
C THR A 115 7.25 1.05 20.41
N GLN A 116 8.35 1.05 21.18
CA GLN A 116 8.81 2.27 21.84
C GLN A 116 9.28 3.32 20.84
N LEU A 117 9.80 2.90 19.68
CA LEU A 117 10.21 3.82 18.61
C LEU A 117 9.01 4.61 18.04
N CYS A 118 7.80 4.05 18.07
CA CYS A 118 6.59 4.76 17.65
C CYS A 118 6.29 5.99 18.50
N LYS A 119 6.74 6.04 19.76
CA LYS A 119 6.50 7.18 20.68
C LYS A 119 7.23 8.46 20.29
N ASN A 120 8.20 8.38 19.38
CA ASN A 120 8.91 9.54 18.85
C ASN A 120 8.14 10.22 17.70
N MET A 121 7.03 9.63 17.25
CA MET A 121 6.15 10.19 16.24
C MET A 121 5.13 11.16 16.84
N ARG A 122 4.45 11.93 16.00
CA ARG A 122 3.27 12.69 16.43
C ARG A 122 2.17 11.80 17.02
N SER A 123 1.47 12.31 18.03
CA SER A 123 0.56 11.54 18.89
C SER A 123 -0.55 10.83 18.12
N GLU A 124 -1.09 11.45 17.08
CA GLU A 124 -2.14 10.89 16.23
C GLU A 124 -1.67 9.67 15.41
N LYS A 125 -0.36 9.50 15.21
CA LYS A 125 0.21 8.39 14.44
C LYS A 125 0.75 7.24 15.29
N VAL A 126 1.01 7.47 16.58
CA VAL A 126 1.64 6.50 17.50
C VAL A 126 0.88 5.17 17.50
N LYS A 127 -0.44 5.20 17.77
CA LYS A 127 -1.28 4.01 17.87
C LYS A 127 -1.26 3.17 16.58
N LYS A 128 -1.32 3.84 15.43
CA LYS A 128 -1.25 3.19 14.12
C LYS A 128 0.11 2.52 13.90
N CYS A 129 1.20 3.20 14.25
CA CYS A 129 2.54 2.62 14.21
C CYS A 129 2.65 1.38 15.11
N GLU A 130 2.20 1.46 16.36
CA GLU A 130 2.23 0.34 17.32
C GLU A 130 1.46 -0.87 16.78
N ASN A 131 0.25 -0.66 16.23
CA ASN A 131 -0.55 -1.72 15.62
C ASN A 131 0.18 -2.41 14.45
N ILE A 132 0.86 -1.64 13.59
CA ILE A 132 1.67 -2.19 12.49
C ILE A 132 2.83 -3.02 13.03
N VAL A 133 3.57 -2.52 14.03
CA VAL A 133 4.71 -3.22 14.65
C VAL A 133 4.25 -4.53 15.30
N ILE A 134 3.14 -4.52 16.02
CA ILE A 134 2.54 -5.72 16.63
C ILE A 134 2.15 -6.72 15.54
N SER A 135 1.55 -6.26 14.45
CA SER A 135 1.14 -7.13 13.33
C SER A 135 2.34 -7.81 12.67
N GLU A 136 3.41 -7.04 12.42
CA GLU A 136 4.64 -7.58 11.83
C GLU A 136 5.32 -8.57 12.79
N LYS A 137 5.33 -8.27 14.09
CA LYS A 137 5.84 -9.17 15.12
C LYS A 137 5.05 -10.48 15.16
N ALA A 138 3.72 -10.41 15.15
CA ALA A 138 2.82 -11.55 15.10
C ALA A 138 3.07 -12.41 13.85
N ASN A 139 3.23 -11.78 12.68
CA ASN A 139 3.52 -12.47 11.43
C ASN A 139 4.90 -13.16 11.42
N LYS A 140 5.94 -12.48 11.93
CA LYS A 140 7.30 -13.02 12.00
C LYS A 140 7.39 -14.20 12.97
N GLU A 141 6.72 -14.10 14.12
CA GLU A 141 6.71 -15.14 15.17
C GLU A 141 5.64 -16.22 14.91
N GLU A 142 4.80 -16.07 13.88
CA GLU A 142 3.61 -16.91 13.61
C GLU A 142 2.67 -17.04 14.83
N ASN A 143 2.67 -16.02 15.69
CA ASN A 143 1.94 -15.98 16.95
C ASN A 143 0.65 -15.15 16.82
N ILE A 144 -0.47 -15.85 16.64
CA ILE A 144 -1.79 -15.24 16.43
C ILE A 144 -2.29 -14.45 17.64
N ASP A 145 -1.85 -14.81 18.85
CA ASP A 145 -2.31 -14.16 20.08
C ASP A 145 -1.77 -12.73 20.22
N LEU A 146 -0.63 -12.43 19.58
CA LEU A 146 -0.10 -11.06 19.51
C LEU A 146 -1.06 -10.11 18.80
N CYS A 147 -1.85 -10.58 17.84
CA CYS A 147 -2.86 -9.75 17.17
C CYS A 147 -3.94 -9.22 18.13
N ASN A 148 -4.16 -9.87 19.28
CA ASN A 148 -5.11 -9.38 20.30
C ASN A 148 -4.61 -8.11 21.02
N GLN A 149 -3.33 -7.75 20.87
CA GLN A 149 -2.75 -6.51 21.41
C GLN A 149 -2.98 -5.31 20.50
N ILE A 150 -3.43 -5.53 19.25
CA ILE A 150 -3.78 -4.46 18.33
C ILE A 150 -5.00 -3.74 18.89
N ASN A 151 -4.85 -2.44 19.12
CA ASN A 151 -5.91 -1.65 19.70
C ASN A 151 -7.03 -1.45 18.67
N SER A 152 -8.24 -1.91 18.98
CA SER A 152 -9.44 -1.57 18.24
C SER A 152 -9.68 -0.06 18.28
N GLU A 153 -10.16 0.50 17.18
CA GLU A 153 -10.70 1.86 17.17
C GLU A 153 -12.18 1.77 17.55
N LYS A 154 -12.62 2.62 18.49
CA LYS A 154 -14.04 2.73 18.80
C LYS A 154 -14.64 3.76 17.87
N ASN A 155 -15.36 3.30 16.85
CA ASN A 155 -16.15 4.16 15.98
C ASN A 155 -17.58 4.20 16.53
N GLY A 156 -17.79 5.05 17.55
CA GLY A 156 -19.07 5.11 18.27
C GLY A 156 -19.22 3.97 19.29
N ASN A 157 -20.38 3.30 19.27
CA ASN A 157 -20.70 2.19 20.19
C ASN A 157 -20.21 0.82 19.70
N GLU A 158 -19.60 0.76 18.51
CA GLU A 158 -19.16 -0.48 17.89
C GLU A 158 -17.62 -0.57 17.94
N GLU A 159 -17.10 -1.71 18.40
CA GLU A 159 -15.67 -1.99 18.40
C GLU A 159 -15.26 -2.48 17.01
N ASP A 160 -14.36 -1.75 16.35
CA ASP A 160 -13.78 -2.15 15.07
C ASP A 160 -12.68 -3.19 15.32
N PHE A 161 -13.02 -4.46 15.10
CA PHE A 161 -12.08 -5.59 15.19
C PHE A 161 -11.31 -5.84 13.89
N GLY A 162 -11.55 -5.04 12.84
CA GLY A 162 -11.04 -5.30 11.50
C GLY A 162 -9.52 -5.35 11.45
N ASN A 163 -8.84 -4.51 12.23
CA ASN A 163 -7.37 -4.54 12.32
C ASN A 163 -6.84 -5.80 13.00
N GLN A 164 -7.51 -6.29 14.05
CA GLN A 164 -7.12 -7.52 14.75
C GLN A 164 -7.31 -8.73 13.82
N ASP A 165 -8.48 -8.82 13.18
CA ASP A 165 -8.80 -9.93 12.29
C ASP A 165 -7.94 -9.93 11.03
N MET A 166 -7.63 -8.75 10.46
CA MET A 166 -6.69 -8.63 9.35
C MET A 166 -5.30 -9.18 9.73
N CYS A 167 -4.78 -8.84 10.92
CA CYS A 167 -3.53 -9.40 11.42
C CYS A 167 -3.58 -10.93 11.52
N LYS A 168 -4.68 -11.47 12.08
CA LYS A 168 -4.89 -12.92 12.21
C LYS A 168 -4.96 -13.60 10.83
N MET A 169 -5.68 -13.00 9.88
CA MET A 169 -5.84 -13.53 8.52
C MET A 169 -4.49 -13.67 7.79
N VAL A 170 -3.57 -12.73 7.94
CA VAL A 170 -2.21 -12.85 7.36
C VAL A 170 -1.49 -14.10 7.86
N ILE A 171 -1.56 -14.36 9.18
CA ILE A 171 -0.93 -15.53 9.81
C ILE A 171 -1.63 -16.83 9.37
N ILE A 172 -2.97 -16.82 9.34
CA ILE A 172 -3.77 -17.96 8.89
C ILE A 172 -3.44 -18.31 7.44
N ASN A 173 -3.42 -17.32 6.53
CA ASN A 173 -3.08 -17.52 5.12
C ASN A 173 -1.68 -18.13 4.96
N LYS A 174 -0.71 -17.63 5.73
CA LYS A 174 0.65 -18.19 5.76
C LYS A 174 0.66 -19.66 6.20
N LYS A 175 -0.12 -20.03 7.23
CA LYS A 175 -0.25 -21.42 7.68
C LYS A 175 -0.93 -22.31 6.63
N VAL A 176 -1.98 -21.81 5.97
CA VAL A 176 -2.65 -22.52 4.86
C VAL A 176 -1.68 -22.80 3.71
N MET A 177 -0.85 -21.81 3.32
CA MET A 177 0.18 -21.98 2.28
C MET A 177 1.28 -22.99 2.66
N GLN A 178 1.48 -23.22 3.96
CA GLN A 178 2.36 -24.26 4.49
C GLN A 178 1.67 -25.64 4.63
N ASN A 179 0.45 -25.81 4.10
CA ASN A 179 -0.40 -26.99 4.26
C ASN A 179 -0.78 -27.32 5.72
N LYS A 180 -0.71 -26.34 6.63
CA LYS A 180 -1.13 -26.47 8.03
C LYS A 180 -2.56 -25.95 8.20
N LYS A 181 -3.53 -26.59 7.54
CA LYS A 181 -4.95 -26.20 7.62
C LYS A 181 -5.52 -26.57 8.99
N ASP A 182 -5.93 -25.56 9.74
CA ASP A 182 -6.61 -25.71 11.03
C ASP A 182 -7.84 -24.81 11.04
N LYS A 183 -9.01 -25.43 10.94
CA LYS A 183 -10.30 -24.72 10.87
C LYS A 183 -10.62 -23.97 12.17
N GLU A 184 -10.07 -24.41 13.30
CA GLU A 184 -10.29 -23.73 14.58
C GLU A 184 -9.66 -22.33 14.60
N LEU A 185 -8.65 -22.07 13.76
CA LEU A 185 -8.09 -20.73 13.62
C LEU A 185 -9.13 -19.73 13.08
N CYS A 186 -10.05 -20.16 12.22
CA CYS A 186 -11.12 -19.29 11.73
C CYS A 186 -12.08 -18.86 12.85
N ASN A 187 -12.24 -19.67 13.90
CA ASN A 187 -13.08 -19.34 15.06
C ASN A 187 -12.47 -18.22 15.92
N THR A 188 -11.17 -17.91 15.75
CA THR A 188 -10.48 -16.82 16.47
C THR A 188 -10.75 -15.43 15.91
N LEU A 189 -11.32 -15.36 14.70
CA LEU A 189 -11.74 -14.12 14.04
C LEU A 189 -13.04 -13.62 14.69
N LYS A 190 -13.29 -12.32 14.68
CA LYS A 190 -14.50 -11.70 15.26
C LYS A 190 -15.52 -11.35 14.18
N GLU A 191 -15.10 -10.70 13.11
CA GLU A 191 -15.96 -10.29 12.01
C GLU A 191 -16.36 -11.48 11.15
N GLN A 192 -17.64 -11.52 10.78
CA GLN A 192 -18.19 -12.62 10.00
C GLN A 192 -17.60 -12.69 8.58
N THR A 193 -17.25 -11.55 7.99
CA THR A 193 -16.65 -11.51 6.65
C THR A 193 -15.31 -12.24 6.62
N PHE A 194 -14.40 -11.95 7.57
CA PHE A 194 -13.12 -12.65 7.66
C PHE A 194 -13.28 -14.13 8.01
N LYS A 195 -14.24 -14.49 8.88
CA LYS A 195 -14.56 -15.91 9.16
C LYS A 195 -14.94 -16.66 7.90
N ASN A 196 -15.84 -16.10 7.09
CA ASN A 196 -16.30 -16.73 5.86
C ASN A 196 -15.15 -16.91 4.87
N GLU A 197 -14.31 -15.88 4.69
CA GLU A 197 -13.12 -15.95 3.82
C GLU A 197 -12.13 -17.02 4.31
N CYS A 198 -11.84 -17.05 5.61
CA CYS A 198 -11.00 -18.07 6.23
C CYS A 198 -11.52 -19.49 5.96
N MET A 199 -12.84 -19.71 6.13
CA MET A 199 -13.44 -21.03 5.92
C MET A 199 -13.34 -21.52 4.47
N VAL A 200 -13.40 -20.60 3.49
CA VAL A 200 -13.18 -20.93 2.07
C VAL A 200 -11.74 -21.38 1.82
N LEU A 201 -10.77 -20.68 2.42
CA LEU A 201 -9.34 -21.02 2.29
C LEU A 201 -8.97 -22.38 2.92
N MET A 202 -9.77 -22.84 3.88
CA MET A 202 -9.56 -24.11 4.58
C MET A 202 -10.14 -25.34 3.87
N GLN A 203 -10.84 -25.17 2.74
CA GLN A 203 -11.30 -26.27 1.87
C GLN A 203 -10.11 -26.82 1.09
#